data_AF-A0A9E2LL67-F1
#
_entry.id   AF-A0A9E2LL67-F1
#
_cell.length_a   1.000
_cell.length_b   1.000
_cell.length_c   1.000
_cell.angle_alpha   90.00
_cell.angle_beta   90.00
_cell.angle_gamma   90.00
#
_symmetry.space_group_name_H-M   'P 1'
#
loop_
_entity.id
_entity.type
_entity.pdbx_description
1 polymer ?
#
loop_
_entity_poly.entity_id
_entity_poly.type
_entity_poly.pdbx_seq_one_letter_code
_entity_poly.pdbx_strand_id
1 'polypeptide(L)'
;MIFEYGEYKDKLFYEPLLGLIICLIGFIYIAHEIIMEIKYRGSSTHPLLALFFGLVITVAILPSTIINLRYGVFTIFENETHIEEYIGTIESIKEASFARNYDYNGDSVRLQIVIVDDELYLFMTTGDLIVGDNVIIEYLPYSRIVLEWQHNLDIP
;
A
#
# COMPACT_ATOMS: atom_id res chain seq x y z
N MET A 1 7.37 1.24 18.83
CA MET A 1 6.32 0.32 18.33
C MET A 1 6.95 -0.63 17.33
N ILE A 2 6.57 -1.92 17.35
CA ILE A 2 7.14 -2.98 16.50
C ILE A 2 6.03 -3.52 15.59
N PHE A 3 6.33 -3.63 14.30
CA PHE A 3 5.46 -4.16 13.26
C PHE A 3 6.11 -5.33 12.55
N GLU A 4 5.34 -6.39 12.35
CA GLU A 4 5.79 -7.55 11.60
C GLU A 4 5.94 -7.22 10.11
N TYR A 5 7.10 -7.56 9.54
CA TYR A 5 7.34 -7.36 8.11
C TYR A 5 6.31 -8.09 7.22
N GLY A 6 5.81 -9.23 7.69
CA GLY A 6 4.76 -10.00 7.02
C GLY A 6 3.51 -9.16 6.73
N GLU A 7 3.10 -8.29 7.67
CA GLU A 7 1.92 -7.43 7.49
C GLU A 7 2.15 -6.40 6.39
N TYR A 8 3.32 -5.75 6.37
CA TYR A 8 3.66 -4.83 5.28
C TYR A 8 3.65 -5.52 3.93
N LYS A 9 4.20 -6.74 3.86
CA LYS A 9 4.23 -7.53 2.63
C LYS A 9 2.82 -7.91 2.17
N ASP A 10 1.97 -8.33 3.09
CA ASP A 10 0.58 -8.68 2.78
C ASP A 10 -0.21 -7.48 2.25
N LYS A 11 -0.12 -6.33 2.92
CA LYS A 11 -0.88 -5.12 2.55
C LYS A 11 -0.34 -4.38 1.33
N LEU A 12 0.98 -4.29 1.18
CA LEU A 12 1.60 -3.50 0.11
C LEU A 12 1.88 -4.33 -1.14
N PHE A 13 2.00 -5.65 -1.02
CA PHE A 13 2.33 -6.53 -2.14
C PHE A 13 1.23 -7.54 -2.48
N TYR A 14 0.87 -8.44 -1.56
CA TYR A 14 -0.04 -9.54 -1.88
C TYR A 14 -1.48 -9.10 -2.15
N GLU A 15 -2.06 -8.23 -1.31
CA GLU A 15 -3.41 -7.69 -1.51
C GLU A 15 -3.53 -6.91 -2.84
N PRO A 16 -2.62 -5.97 -3.16
CA PRO A 16 -2.60 -5.30 -4.46
C PRO A 16 -2.42 -6.27 -5.63
N LEU A 17 -1.54 -7.26 -5.51
CA LEU A 17 -1.31 -8.25 -6.56
C LEU A 17 -2.57 -9.07 -6.83
N LEU A 18 -3.28 -9.49 -5.79
CA LEU A 18 -4.57 -10.15 -5.92
C LEU A 18 -5.60 -9.24 -6.62
N GLY A 19 -5.63 -7.95 -6.25
CA GLY A 19 -6.44 -6.93 -6.92
C GLY A 19 -6.14 -6.82 -8.43
N LEU A 20 -4.86 -6.83 -8.83
CA LEU A 20 -4.46 -6.85 -10.24
C LEU A 20 -4.95 -8.10 -10.98
N ILE A 21 -4.83 -9.27 -10.36
CA ILE A 21 -5.28 -10.54 -10.97
C ILE A 21 -6.80 -10.50 -11.20
N ILE A 22 -7.58 -10.03 -10.22
CA ILE A 22 -9.04 -9.86 -10.35
C ILE A 22 -9.36 -8.87 -11.46
N CYS A 23 -8.64 -7.75 -11.53
CA CYS A 23 -8.83 -6.76 -12.60
C CYS A 23 -8.50 -7.34 -13.98
N LEU A 24 -7.42 -8.10 -14.10
CA LEU A 24 -7.01 -8.75 -15.35
C LEU A 24 -8.08 -9.74 -15.84
N ILE A 25 -8.60 -10.58 -14.95
CA ILE A 25 -9.69 -11.52 -15.27
C ILE A 25 -10.93 -10.74 -15.73
N GLY A 26 -11.30 -9.67 -15.01
CA GLY A 26 -12.41 -8.79 -15.38
C GLY A 26 -12.23 -8.15 -16.76
N PHE A 27 -11.02 -7.65 -17.07
CA PHE A 27 -10.69 -7.09 -18.38
C PHE A 27 -10.80 -8.13 -19.50
N ILE A 28 -10.27 -9.34 -19.30
CA ILE A 28 -10.35 -10.42 -20.28
C ILE A 28 -11.81 -10.78 -20.54
N TYR A 29 -12.62 -10.90 -19.49
CA TYR A 29 -14.04 -11.18 -19.59
C TYR A 29 -14.79 -10.10 -20.37
N ILE A 30 -14.60 -8.82 -20.00
CA ILE A 30 -15.25 -7.70 -20.67
C ILE A 30 -14.83 -7.62 -22.14
N ALA A 31 -13.54 -7.82 -22.43
CA ALA A 31 -13.04 -7.84 -23.80
C ALA A 31 -13.66 -8.98 -24.62
N HIS A 32 -13.79 -10.17 -24.03
CA HIS A 32 -14.45 -11.31 -24.66
C HIS A 32 -15.91 -11.00 -25.02
N GLU A 33 -16.69 -10.44 -24.09
CA GLU A 33 -18.10 -10.10 -24.33
C GLU A 33 -18.25 -9.03 -25.44
N ILE A 34 -17.39 -8.01 -25.44
CA ILE A 34 -17.38 -6.98 -26.49
C ILE A 34 -17.07 -7.61 -27.86
N ILE A 35 -16.09 -8.51 -27.94
CA ILE A 35 -15.74 -9.21 -29.18
C ILE A 35 -16.90 -10.07 -29.67
N MET A 36 -17.56 -10.80 -28.77
CA MET A 36 -18.72 -11.63 -29.11
C MET A 36 -19.90 -10.80 -29.63
N GLU A 37 -20.17 -9.66 -29.01
CA GLU A 37 -21.23 -8.75 -29.46
C GLU A 37 -20.93 -8.14 -30.82
N ILE A 38 -19.69 -7.72 -31.08
CA ILE A 38 -19.27 -7.18 -32.38
C ILE A 38 -19.36 -8.26 -33.48
N LYS A 39 -18.89 -9.48 -33.17
CA LYS A 39 -18.78 -10.57 -34.17
C LYS A 39 -20.12 -11.22 -34.48
N TYR A 40 -21.00 -11.35 -33.48
CA TYR A 40 -22.23 -12.14 -33.58
C TYR A 40 -23.51 -11.34 -33.32
N ARG A 41 -23.46 -10.00 -33.33
CA ARG A 41 -24.59 -9.04 -33.21
C ARG A 41 -25.80 -9.56 -32.41
N GLY A 42 -25.85 -9.24 -31.12
CA GLY A 42 -26.93 -9.68 -30.23
C GLY A 42 -26.70 -11.04 -29.58
N SER A 43 -25.44 -11.49 -29.53
CA SER A 43 -25.05 -12.71 -28.80
C SER A 43 -24.72 -12.40 -27.33
N SER A 44 -24.52 -11.14 -26.94
CA SER A 44 -24.25 -10.80 -25.54
C SER A 44 -25.47 -11.07 -24.68
N THR A 45 -25.30 -11.91 -23.66
CA THR A 45 -26.32 -12.13 -22.62
C THR A 45 -26.42 -10.96 -21.65
N HIS A 46 -25.48 -10.03 -21.68
CA HIS A 46 -25.39 -8.90 -20.75
C HIS A 46 -25.63 -7.56 -21.44
N PRO A 47 -26.35 -6.62 -20.80
CA PRO A 47 -26.52 -5.28 -21.33
C PRO A 47 -25.17 -4.55 -21.35
N LEU A 48 -24.90 -3.78 -22.40
CA LEU A 48 -23.71 -2.92 -22.55
C LEU A 48 -23.45 -2.04 -21.31
N LEU A 49 -24.52 -1.63 -20.63
CA LEU A 49 -24.44 -0.87 -19.39
C LEU A 49 -23.72 -1.64 -18.26
N ALA A 50 -23.95 -2.95 -18.12
CA ALA A 50 -23.28 -3.77 -17.11
C ALA A 50 -21.79 -3.93 -17.40
N LEU A 51 -21.41 -4.08 -18.68
CA LEU A 51 -20.01 -4.12 -19.11
C LEU A 51 -19.31 -2.78 -18.83
N PHE A 52 -20.01 -1.66 -19.09
CA PHE A 52 -19.50 -0.32 -18.77
C PHE A 52 -19.25 -0.15 -17.27
N PHE A 53 -20.20 -0.52 -16.41
CA PHE A 53 -20.00 -0.46 -14.96
C PHE A 53 -18.88 -1.38 -14.48
N GLY A 54 -18.77 -2.60 -15.02
CA GLY A 54 -17.67 -3.52 -14.71
C GLY A 54 -16.30 -2.92 -15.07
N LEU A 55 -16.20 -2.26 -16.23
CA LEU A 55 -14.99 -1.56 -16.66
C LEU A 55 -14.65 -0.40 -15.70
N VAL A 56 -15.64 0.43 -15.34
CA VAL A 56 -15.44 1.56 -14.42
C VAL A 56 -14.93 1.07 -13.06
N ILE A 57 -15.52 0.02 -12.50
CA ILE A 57 -15.08 -0.56 -11.21
C ILE A 57 -13.65 -1.07 -11.32
N THR A 58 -13.34 -1.79 -12.39
CA THR A 58 -11.99 -2.34 -12.62
C THR A 58 -10.93 -1.23 -12.72
N VAL A 59 -11.23 -0.17 -13.46
CA VAL A 59 -10.34 0.99 -13.61
C VAL A 59 -10.22 1.76 -12.29
N ALA A 60 -11.28 1.86 -11.50
CA ALA A 60 -11.27 2.56 -10.21
C ALA A 60 -10.35 1.91 -9.16
N ILE A 61 -10.06 0.61 -9.27
CA ILE A 61 -9.20 -0.14 -8.33
C ILE A 61 -7.71 0.00 -8.69
N LEU A 62 -7.38 0.35 -9.94
CA LEU A 62 -5.99 0.43 -10.41
C LEU A 62 -5.12 1.46 -9.65
N PRO A 63 -5.57 2.69 -9.37
CA PRO A 63 -4.73 3.69 -8.73
C PRO A 63 -4.21 3.26 -7.35
N SER A 64 -5.07 2.73 -6.48
CA SER A 64 -4.65 2.25 -5.14
C SER A 64 -3.70 1.07 -5.26
N THR A 65 -3.97 0.17 -6.19
CA THR A 65 -3.15 -1.01 -6.44
C THR A 65 -1.73 -0.65 -6.91
N ILE A 66 -1.61 0.29 -7.84
CA ILE A 66 -0.32 0.77 -8.36
C ILE A 66 0.48 1.45 -7.25
N ILE A 67 -0.15 2.30 -6.44
CA ILE A 67 0.55 3.02 -5.38
C ILE A 67 1.04 2.05 -4.30
N ASN A 68 0.23 1.08 -3.87
CA ASN A 68 0.65 0.10 -2.88
C ASN A 68 1.83 -0.73 -3.40
N LEU A 69 1.76 -1.21 -4.64
CA LEU A 69 2.84 -2.00 -5.27
C LEU A 69 4.14 -1.20 -5.41
N ARG A 70 4.08 0.12 -5.57
CA ARG A 70 5.30 0.95 -5.64
C ARG A 70 6.18 0.75 -4.40
N TYR A 71 5.57 0.62 -3.22
CA TYR A 71 6.29 0.37 -1.97
C TYR A 71 6.45 -1.14 -1.73
N GLY A 72 5.43 -1.94 -2.06
CA GLY A 72 5.40 -3.38 -1.82
C GLY A 72 6.38 -4.19 -2.67
N VAL A 73 6.72 -3.78 -3.90
CA VAL A 73 7.64 -4.55 -4.76
C VAL A 73 9.03 -4.68 -4.14
N PHE A 74 9.49 -3.66 -3.41
CA PHE A 74 10.80 -3.69 -2.74
C PHE A 74 10.85 -4.73 -1.63
N THR A 75 9.71 -5.03 -0.98
CA THR A 75 9.62 -6.09 0.04
C THR A 75 10.00 -7.47 -0.51
N ILE A 76 10.01 -7.71 -1.82
CA ILE A 76 10.46 -9.00 -2.37
C ILE A 76 11.99 -9.15 -2.29
N PHE A 77 12.71 -8.03 -2.31
CA PHE A 77 14.17 -7.97 -2.38
C PHE A 77 14.84 -7.75 -1.02
N GLU A 78 14.05 -7.52 0.03
CA GLU A 78 14.52 -7.30 1.40
C GLU A 78 13.64 -8.04 2.40
N ASN A 79 14.14 -8.22 3.62
CA ASN A 79 13.46 -8.91 4.71
C ASN A 79 14.03 -8.39 6.05
N GLU A 80 13.55 -8.95 7.16
CA GLU A 80 13.97 -8.60 8.53
C GLU A 80 15.48 -8.71 8.81
N THR A 81 16.28 -9.37 7.95
CA THR A 81 17.74 -9.42 8.12
C THR A 81 18.47 -8.23 7.51
N HIS A 82 17.78 -7.36 6.77
CA HIS A 82 18.34 -6.20 6.08
C HIS A 82 18.00 -4.88 6.78
N ILE A 83 17.67 -4.93 8.07
CA ILE A 83 17.28 -3.75 8.86
C ILE A 83 18.49 -2.81 9.02
N GLU A 84 18.25 -1.52 8.78
CA GLU A 84 19.15 -0.44 9.14
C GLU A 84 18.54 0.43 10.24
N GLU A 85 19.38 1.01 11.08
CA GLU A 85 18.97 1.95 12.13
C GLU A 85 19.25 3.39 11.67
N TYR A 86 18.32 4.30 11.92
CA TYR A 86 18.47 5.73 11.70
C TYR A 86 17.93 6.52 12.89
N ILE A 87 18.59 7.62 13.22
CA ILE A 87 18.18 8.54 14.29
C ILE A 87 17.99 9.92 13.67
N GLY A 88 16.83 10.53 13.87
CA GLY A 88 16.53 11.83 13.31
C GLY A 88 15.29 12.49 13.88
N THR A 89 14.95 13.67 13.36
CA THR A 89 13.79 14.46 13.80
C THR A 89 12.66 14.35 12.81
N ILE A 90 11.43 14.14 13.29
CA ILE A 90 10.24 14.16 12.44
C ILE A 90 9.95 15.60 11.98
N GLU A 91 10.01 15.84 10.69
CA GLU A 91 9.76 17.16 10.09
C GLU A 91 8.34 17.28 9.54
N SER A 92 7.78 16.18 9.04
CA SER A 92 6.46 16.17 8.43
C SER A 92 5.80 14.80 8.53
N ILE A 93 4.49 14.80 8.74
CA ILE A 93 3.66 13.59 8.74
C ILE A 93 2.54 13.81 7.72
N LYS A 94 2.40 12.88 6.77
CA LYS A 94 1.33 12.86 5.77
C LYS A 94 0.62 11.53 5.80
N GLU A 95 -0.70 11.55 5.80
CA GLU A 95 -1.45 10.30 5.67
C GLU A 95 -1.26 9.69 4.27
N ALA A 96 -0.98 8.40 4.23
CA ALA A 96 -0.95 7.65 2.98
C ALA A 96 -2.39 7.43 2.50
N SER A 97 -2.91 8.35 1.68
CA SER A 97 -4.30 8.30 1.18
C SER A 97 -4.67 7.03 0.40
N PHE A 98 -3.67 6.23 0.02
CA PHE A 98 -3.82 4.95 -0.66
C PHE A 98 -4.05 3.76 0.28
N ALA A 99 -3.71 3.91 1.56
CA ALA A 99 -3.81 2.87 2.56
C ALA A 99 -5.06 3.11 3.42
N ARG A 100 -5.90 2.08 3.55
CA ARG A 100 -7.03 2.13 4.48
C ARG A 100 -6.51 1.99 5.91
N ASN A 101 -7.31 2.35 6.90
CA ASN A 101 -7.02 1.94 8.28
C ASN A 101 -7.10 0.41 8.35
N TYR A 102 -6.16 -0.19 9.07
CA TYR A 102 -6.07 -1.62 9.31
C TYR A 102 -6.24 -1.89 10.80
N ASP A 103 -6.76 -3.06 11.15
CA ASP A 103 -6.72 -3.51 12.53
C ASP A 103 -5.48 -4.39 12.71
N TYR A 104 -4.58 -4.01 13.62
CA TYR A 104 -3.39 -4.77 13.98
C TYR A 104 -3.42 -5.03 15.48
N ASN A 105 -3.42 -6.31 15.89
CA ASN A 105 -3.49 -6.73 17.28
C ASN A 105 -4.63 -6.09 18.12
N GLY A 106 -5.73 -5.71 17.47
CA GLY A 106 -6.89 -5.07 18.11
C GLY A 106 -6.87 -3.54 18.08
N ASP A 107 -5.80 -2.92 17.60
CA ASP A 107 -5.68 -1.47 17.44
C ASP A 107 -5.88 -1.06 15.98
N SER A 108 -6.56 0.06 15.76
CA SER A 108 -6.68 0.64 14.43
C SER A 108 -5.39 1.39 14.09
N VAL A 109 -4.63 0.84 13.15
CA VAL A 109 -3.39 1.40 12.64
C VAL A 109 -3.60 2.00 11.25
N ARG A 110 -2.84 3.05 10.96
CA ARG A 110 -2.84 3.73 9.66
C ARG A 110 -1.43 3.80 9.12
N LEU A 111 -1.32 3.75 7.80
CA LEU A 111 -0.08 4.01 7.12
C LEU A 111 0.12 5.52 6.96
N GLN A 112 1.32 5.99 7.31
CA GLN A 112 1.73 7.38 7.22
C GLN A 112 3.07 7.47 6.49
N ILE A 113 3.20 8.49 5.67
CA ILE A 113 4.47 8.92 5.09
C ILE A 113 5.05 9.96 6.04
N VAL A 114 6.20 9.66 6.61
CA VAL A 114 6.87 10.51 7.59
C VAL A 114 8.21 10.95 6.99
N ILE A 115 8.49 12.25 7.09
CA ILE A 115 9.78 12.81 6.71
C ILE A 115 10.61 12.96 7.96
N VAL A 116 11.77 12.31 8.00
CA VAL A 116 12.74 12.38 9.09
C VAL A 116 14.05 12.88 8.51
N ASP A 117 14.49 14.07 8.91
CA ASP A 117 15.64 14.80 8.36
C ASP A 117 15.70 14.78 6.80
N ASP A 118 14.70 15.34 6.13
CA ASP A 118 14.52 15.35 4.67
C ASP A 118 14.35 13.98 3.98
N GLU A 119 14.49 12.85 4.69
CA GLU A 119 14.33 11.50 4.14
C GLU A 119 12.92 10.95 4.36
N LEU A 120 12.39 10.24 3.37
CA LEU A 120 11.02 9.72 3.37
C LEU A 120 10.96 8.28 3.87
N TYR A 121 10.12 8.05 4.89
CA TYR A 121 9.89 6.76 5.50
C TYR A 121 8.40 6.42 5.55
N LEU A 122 8.09 5.13 5.45
CA LEU A 122 6.73 4.61 5.52
C LEU A 122 6.51 3.97 6.88
N PHE A 123 5.64 4.58 7.69
CA PHE A 123 5.29 4.13 9.02
C PHE A 123 3.90 3.51 9.04
N MET A 124 3.74 2.46 9.82
CA MET A 124 2.47 2.04 10.37
C MET A 124 2.41 2.59 11.81
N THR A 125 1.30 3.19 12.20
CA THR A 125 1.17 3.86 13.51
C THR A 125 -0.29 3.95 13.93
N THR A 126 -0.55 4.00 15.22
CA THR A 126 -1.87 4.30 15.81
C THR A 126 -2.17 5.80 15.85
N GLY A 127 -1.26 6.65 15.34
CA GLY A 127 -1.39 8.10 15.31
C GLY A 127 -0.65 8.83 16.42
N ASP A 128 0.34 8.19 17.02
CA ASP A 128 1.15 8.65 18.14
C ASP A 128 2.41 9.44 17.74
N LEU A 129 2.73 9.51 16.45
CA LEU A 129 3.85 10.30 15.92
C LEU A 129 3.53 11.81 15.95
N ILE A 130 4.47 12.62 16.43
CA ILE A 130 4.35 14.08 16.49
C ILE A 130 5.53 14.73 15.75
N VAL A 131 5.24 15.79 14.99
CA VAL A 131 6.27 16.60 14.32
C VAL A 131 7.12 17.31 15.37
N GLY A 132 8.45 17.22 15.21
CA GLY A 132 9.45 17.73 16.15
C GLY A 132 10.02 16.67 17.09
N ASP A 133 9.45 15.47 17.12
CA ASP A 133 9.99 14.38 17.94
C ASP A 133 11.30 13.83 17.34
N ASN A 134 12.27 13.58 18.21
CA ASN A 134 13.44 12.77 17.88
C ASN A 134 13.07 11.29 17.97
N VAL A 135 13.35 10.53 16.92
CA VAL A 135 13.02 9.11 16.84
C VAL A 135 14.24 8.28 16.43
N ILE A 136 14.31 7.07 16.95
CA ILE A 136 15.17 6.00 16.45
C ILE A 136 14.26 5.09 15.65
N ILE A 137 14.62 4.81 14.40
CA ILE A 137 13.86 3.97 13.48
C ILE A 137 14.72 2.81 13.00
N GLU A 138 14.13 1.62 13.00
CA GLU A 138 14.62 0.43 12.33
C GLU A 138 13.81 0.22 11.06
N TYR A 139 14.49 0.29 9.91
CA TYR A 139 13.82 0.37 8.63
C TYR A 139 14.48 -0.50 7.56
N LEU A 140 13.71 -0.78 6.52
CA LEU A 140 14.14 -1.52 5.34
C LEU A 140 14.69 -0.56 4.27
N PRO A 141 15.93 -0.75 3.79
CA PRO A 141 16.65 0.27 3.03
C PRO A 141 16.05 0.56 1.65
N TYR A 142 15.42 -0.41 0.98
CA TYR A 142 14.87 -0.21 -0.36
C TYR A 142 13.43 0.31 -0.33
N SER A 143 12.56 -0.28 0.49
CA SER A 143 11.17 0.19 0.62
C SER A 143 11.00 1.41 1.51
N ARG A 144 11.99 1.72 2.35
CA ARG A 144 11.92 2.71 3.44
C ARG A 144 10.80 2.42 4.45
N ILE A 145 10.41 1.16 4.57
CA ILE A 145 9.40 0.71 5.54
C ILE A 145 10.03 0.65 6.92
N VAL A 146 9.38 1.27 7.90
CA VAL A 146 9.79 1.23 9.30
C VAL A 146 9.13 0.04 9.99
N LEU A 147 9.96 -0.87 10.50
CA LEU A 147 9.53 -2.06 11.24
C LEU A 147 9.45 -1.76 12.73
N GLU A 148 10.40 -1.00 13.26
CA GLU A 148 10.39 -0.57 14.65
C GLU A 148 10.75 0.92 14.76
N TRP A 149 10.14 1.61 15.73
CA TRP A 149 10.54 2.97 16.06
C TRP A 149 10.32 3.27 17.55
N GLN A 150 11.10 4.20 18.09
CA GLN A 150 11.00 4.63 19.48
C GLN A 150 11.34 6.12 19.62
N HIS A 151 10.73 6.80 20.58
CA HIS A 151 11.14 8.16 20.96
C HIS A 151 12.56 8.14 21.51
N ASN A 152 13.41 8.98 20.95
CA ASN A 152 14.71 9.26 21.51
C ASN A 152 14.58 10.38 22.56
N LEU A 153 14.49 9.99 23.83
CA LEU A 153 14.39 10.92 24.96
C LEU A 153 15.76 11.47 25.40
N ASP A 154 16.86 11.01 24.79
CA ASP A 154 18.23 11.33 25.22
C ASP A 154 18.84 12.57 24.53
N ILE A 155 18.02 13.39 23.84
CA ILE A 155 18.46 14.67 23.27
C ILE A 155 17.85 15.81 24.10
N PRO A 156 18.68 16.61 24.83
CA PRO A 156 18.24 17.68 25.71
C PRO A 156 17.71 18.92 24.96
#